data_AF-A0A7W8KID6-F1
#
_entry.id   AF-A0A7W8KID6-F1
#
_cell.length_a   1.000
_cell.length_b   1.000
_cell.length_c   1.000
_cell.angle_alpha   90.00
_cell.angle_beta   90.00
_cell.angle_gamma   90.00
#
_symmetry.space_group_name_H-M   'P 1'
#
loop_
_entity.id
_entity.type
_entity.pdbx_description
1 polymer ?
#
loop_
_entity_poly.entity_id
_entity_poly.type
_entity_poly.pdbx_seq_one_letter_code
_entity_poly.pdbx_strand_id
1 'polypeptide(L)'
;MTTLRQRLLLTTLALASSGGAALPQLPPLPTSPTAAPSLPAASAPPGVLPTPSAPASGTLEQAKKNAGDEQPDYGGLQRYLFHFPDFRAGALPKGRIPYLSVTDTSLRQAHEENLAACQKARAEPKATDPSTCPKIEWSVPYSTDAASVTAATDMRAAWQRYEDRYYWNAMIELNNPVLYLTQCVVDLSSKLKTNEATLKVTVEKEDLPKSRLLGGRVPLSTHDNALHLDSYLPWPQTNPADRCSGVNVNPIPDVPFMYLPGTCFYVFGVPTFCLQGDRRYATNPAAPAPLYFDMNQAQQRVQRAVKRAHGSYFLDYQKDVVAALFNKKNPSFFGLPWKTLTPGDGAVVAPVMNHGVNPKPFTDLAQLVQDAFKSKSTQLYSLNSSPYYFQSTWRSPSLSAHLLPGRHDALGSPPGLWAFEEFKRTLPPTNPAFQERLGYTTFFQAFNTLHTTLLPEPVTAKFLRPITYFATGIIQNYPAGTAVLPQPMLVPPYVAGLPFAGMQAHYDWRSVPEGYHIPRVKGQPAFDYAPLIR
;
A
#
# COMPACT_ATOMS: atom_id res chain seq x y z
N MET A 1 -19.90 21.44 -34.33
CA MET A 1 -19.60 20.47 -33.24
C MET A 1 -19.14 21.12 -31.94
N THR A 2 -18.47 22.28 -31.95
CA THR A 2 -18.05 23.06 -30.76
C THR A 2 -19.20 23.67 -29.95
N THR A 3 -20.28 24.10 -30.61
CA THR A 3 -21.46 24.73 -29.96
C THR A 3 -22.40 23.73 -29.27
N LEU A 4 -22.48 22.49 -29.75
CA LEU A 4 -23.24 21.41 -29.08
C LEU A 4 -22.51 20.94 -27.81
N ARG A 5 -21.17 20.91 -27.86
CA ARG A 5 -20.29 20.57 -26.73
C ARG A 5 -20.39 21.59 -25.60
N GLN A 6 -20.43 22.90 -25.92
CA GLN A 6 -20.63 23.97 -24.93
C GLN A 6 -22.05 23.97 -24.33
N ARG A 7 -23.09 23.73 -25.14
CA ARG A 7 -24.47 23.69 -24.64
C ARG A 7 -24.75 22.47 -23.77
N LEU A 8 -24.21 21.30 -24.09
CA LEU A 8 -24.31 20.12 -23.20
C LEU A 8 -23.51 20.32 -21.90
N LEU A 9 -22.35 21.00 -21.96
CA LEU A 9 -21.55 21.34 -20.79
C LEU A 9 -22.34 22.23 -19.81
N LEU A 10 -23.07 23.23 -20.31
CA LEU A 10 -23.87 24.15 -19.48
C LEU A 10 -25.04 23.45 -18.78
N THR A 11 -25.72 22.49 -19.42
CA THR A 11 -26.77 21.70 -18.78
C THR A 11 -26.22 20.69 -17.77
N THR A 12 -25.05 20.09 -18.03
CA THR A 12 -24.39 19.18 -17.08
C THR A 12 -23.74 19.91 -15.92
N LEU A 13 -23.17 21.11 -16.12
CA LEU A 13 -22.71 21.98 -15.04
C LEU A 13 -23.87 22.45 -14.16
N ALA A 14 -25.05 22.72 -14.71
CA ALA A 14 -26.24 23.04 -13.91
C ALA A 14 -26.73 21.85 -13.06
N LEU A 15 -26.58 20.60 -13.55
CA LEU A 15 -26.91 19.38 -12.82
C LEU A 15 -25.85 18.98 -11.77
N ALA A 16 -24.58 19.36 -11.96
CA ALA A 16 -23.48 19.03 -11.05
C ALA A 16 -23.17 20.12 -10.00
N SER A 17 -23.54 21.39 -10.26
CA SER A 17 -23.21 22.53 -9.37
C SER A 17 -24.32 22.90 -8.39
N SER A 18 -25.55 22.39 -8.54
CA SER A 18 -26.66 22.71 -7.63
C SER A 18 -26.69 21.89 -6.33
N GLY A 19 -25.65 21.10 -6.05
CA GLY A 19 -25.46 20.35 -4.80
C GLY A 19 -24.80 21.15 -3.66
N GLY A 20 -24.71 22.48 -3.79
CA GLY A 20 -24.21 23.38 -2.75
C GLY A 20 -25.21 23.55 -1.61
N ALA A 21 -25.42 22.53 -0.80
CA ALA A 21 -25.95 22.73 0.54
C ALA A 21 -24.88 23.49 1.34
N ALA A 22 -25.29 24.62 1.93
CA ALA A 22 -24.44 25.43 2.80
C ALA A 22 -23.81 24.56 3.89
N LEU A 23 -22.47 24.47 3.87
CA LEU A 23 -21.69 23.90 4.95
C LEU A 23 -21.99 24.69 6.23
N PRO A 24 -22.21 24.05 7.40
CA PRO A 24 -22.16 24.75 8.66
C PRO A 24 -20.76 25.34 8.82
N GLN A 25 -20.68 26.66 9.02
CA GLN A 25 -19.43 27.40 9.23
C GLN A 25 -18.69 26.80 10.43
N LEU A 26 -17.56 26.15 10.17
CA LEU A 26 -16.59 25.80 11.20
C LEU A 26 -15.86 27.08 11.65
N PRO A 27 -15.57 27.23 12.96
CA PRO A 27 -14.88 28.40 13.48
C PRO A 27 -13.45 28.51 12.91
N PRO A 28 -12.91 29.73 12.79
CA PRO A 28 -11.59 29.96 12.21
C PRO A 28 -10.49 29.29 13.05
N LEU A 29 -9.65 28.49 12.40
CA LEU A 29 -8.40 27.98 12.97
C LEU A 29 -7.41 29.15 13.20
N PRO A 30 -6.70 29.16 14.34
CA PRO A 30 -5.76 30.22 14.67
C PRO A 30 -4.56 30.22 13.72
N THR A 31 -4.29 31.42 13.22
CA THR A 31 -3.13 31.83 12.43
C THR A 31 -1.81 31.50 13.15
N SER A 32 -0.89 30.83 12.45
CA SER A 32 0.53 30.88 12.78
C SER A 32 1.03 32.34 12.65
N PRO A 33 1.84 32.80 13.61
CA PRO A 33 3.24 33.05 13.30
C PRO A 33 4.13 32.57 14.47
N THR A 34 5.41 32.25 14.33
CA THR A 34 6.48 33.24 14.16
C THR A 34 7.82 32.49 14.10
N ALA A 35 8.67 32.94 13.17
CA ALA A 35 10.14 32.90 13.14
C ALA A 35 10.91 31.74 13.80
N ALA A 36 11.59 30.98 12.94
CA ALA A 36 12.83 30.31 13.29
C ALA A 36 13.89 31.35 13.70
N PRO A 37 14.64 31.15 14.80
CA PRO A 37 15.86 31.89 15.03
C PRO A 37 16.95 31.34 14.11
N SER A 38 17.32 32.13 13.11
CA SER A 38 18.61 32.03 12.43
C SER A 38 19.74 32.43 13.38
N LEU A 39 20.82 31.62 13.46
CA LEU A 39 22.20 32.00 13.83
C LEU A 39 23.09 30.72 13.87
N PRO A 40 24.41 30.81 13.68
CA PRO A 40 25.15 31.41 12.57
C PRO A 40 25.84 30.33 11.70
N ALA A 41 26.22 30.70 10.49
CA ALA A 41 27.12 29.91 9.66
C ALA A 41 28.52 29.89 10.30
N ALA A 42 28.91 28.74 10.85
CA ALA A 42 30.30 28.43 11.15
C ALA A 42 30.79 27.42 10.11
N SER A 43 31.71 27.87 9.25
CA SER A 43 32.47 27.02 8.34
C SER A 43 33.32 26.02 9.14
N ALA A 44 32.89 24.76 9.21
CA ALA A 44 33.70 23.68 9.76
C ALA A 44 34.57 23.05 8.65
N PRO A 45 35.88 22.85 8.87
CA PRO A 45 36.77 22.24 7.89
C PRO A 45 36.49 20.73 7.73
N PRO A 46 36.91 20.12 6.61
CA PRO A 46 36.62 18.72 6.33
C PRO A 46 37.43 17.79 7.24
N GLY A 47 36.72 16.87 7.91
CA GLY A 47 37.26 15.59 8.35
C GLY A 47 37.94 15.59 9.72
N VAL A 48 37.15 15.36 10.78
CA VAL A 48 37.52 14.49 11.91
C VAL A 48 36.21 13.90 12.47
N LEU A 49 36.06 12.57 12.40
CA LEU A 49 35.01 11.85 13.13
C LEU A 49 35.26 12.05 14.64
N PRO A 50 34.24 12.34 15.47
CA PRO A 50 34.43 12.45 16.91
C PRO A 50 34.94 11.13 17.47
N THR A 51 36.12 11.15 18.08
CA THR A 51 36.71 10.03 18.82
C THR A 51 35.91 9.83 20.11
N PRO A 52 35.20 8.71 20.32
CA PRO A 52 34.58 8.44 21.61
C PRO A 52 35.66 7.92 22.56
N SER A 53 35.66 8.47 23.77
CA SER A 53 36.37 7.93 24.93
C SER A 53 35.99 6.48 25.17
N ALA A 54 36.99 5.64 25.47
CA ALA A 54 36.87 4.20 25.68
C ALA A 54 35.75 3.85 26.70
N PRO A 55 34.88 2.87 26.42
CA PRO A 55 33.84 2.47 27.35
C PRO A 55 34.43 1.72 28.54
N ALA A 56 33.84 1.94 29.72
CA ALA A 56 34.15 1.21 30.94
C ALA A 56 33.92 -0.30 30.75
N SER A 57 34.86 -1.09 31.26
CA SER A 57 34.97 -2.54 31.16
C SER A 57 33.92 -3.29 31.99
N GLY A 58 32.65 -3.17 31.63
CA GLY A 58 31.60 -4.11 32.00
C GLY A 58 31.27 -4.99 30.80
N THR A 59 31.48 -6.30 30.89
CA THR A 59 31.21 -7.21 29.77
C THR A 59 29.70 -7.33 29.56
N LEU A 60 29.26 -7.35 28.30
CA LEU A 60 27.85 -7.43 27.92
C LEU A 60 27.21 -8.77 28.34
N GLU A 61 28.02 -9.79 28.64
CA GLU A 61 27.59 -11.00 29.35
C GLU A 61 27.00 -10.72 30.74
N GLN A 62 27.55 -9.76 31.48
CA GLN A 62 26.98 -9.30 32.74
C GLN A 62 25.63 -8.59 32.52
N ALA A 63 25.44 -7.90 31.39
CA ALA A 63 24.15 -7.33 30.99
C ALA A 63 23.11 -8.42 30.71
N LYS A 64 23.49 -9.48 29.97
CA LYS A 64 22.65 -10.66 29.70
C LYS A 64 22.22 -11.34 31.01
N LYS A 65 23.16 -11.50 31.94
CA LYS A 65 22.90 -12.10 33.26
C LYS A 65 22.00 -11.23 34.15
N ASN A 66 22.13 -9.90 34.06
CA ASN A 66 21.36 -8.93 34.85
C ASN A 66 19.94 -8.68 34.28
N ALA A 67 19.72 -8.87 32.98
CA ALA A 67 18.42 -8.75 32.35
C ALA A 67 17.52 -9.98 32.56
N GLY A 68 18.06 -11.05 33.16
CA GLY A 68 17.48 -12.40 33.10
C GLY A 68 17.69 -12.98 31.70
N ASP A 69 18.00 -14.28 31.60
CA ASP A 69 18.12 -15.01 30.33
C ASP A 69 16.79 -14.98 29.57
N GLU A 70 16.49 -13.87 28.89
CA GLU A 70 15.39 -13.78 27.95
C GLU A 70 15.93 -14.14 26.57
N GLN A 71 15.93 -15.43 26.28
CA GLN A 71 16.07 -15.88 24.90
C GLN A 71 14.80 -15.46 24.15
N PRO A 72 14.94 -14.75 23.01
CA PRO A 72 13.79 -14.41 22.17
C PRO A 72 13.11 -15.67 21.64
N ASP A 73 11.79 -15.75 21.76
CA ASP A 73 11.00 -16.81 21.15
C ASP A 73 10.71 -16.47 19.68
N TYR A 74 11.38 -17.19 18.78
CA TYR A 74 11.17 -17.12 17.32
C TYR A 74 10.32 -18.29 16.78
N GLY A 75 9.63 -19.03 17.65
CA GLY A 75 8.77 -20.15 17.26
C GLY A 75 7.77 -19.73 16.16
N GLY A 76 7.89 -20.34 14.98
CA GLY A 76 7.05 -20.06 13.80
C GLY A 76 7.61 -19.04 12.79
N LEU A 77 8.75 -18.40 13.10
CA LEU A 77 9.40 -17.36 12.28
C LEU A 77 10.69 -17.84 11.59
N GLN A 78 10.89 -19.12 11.29
CA GLN A 78 12.15 -19.58 10.69
C GLN A 78 11.93 -20.62 9.60
N ARG A 79 12.04 -20.19 8.35
CA ARG A 79 11.97 -21.06 7.16
C ARG A 79 12.80 -20.53 6.00
N TYR A 80 12.63 -19.26 5.65
CA TYR A 80 13.40 -18.61 4.58
C TYR A 80 14.39 -17.62 5.16
N LEU A 81 15.68 -17.94 5.04
CA LEU A 81 16.76 -17.01 5.38
C LEU A 81 17.35 -16.45 4.10
N PHE A 82 17.97 -15.29 4.19
CA PHE A 82 18.76 -14.76 3.08
C PHE A 82 20.22 -14.61 3.49
N HIS A 83 21.09 -14.59 2.49
CA HIS A 83 22.49 -14.27 2.64
C HIS A 83 23.00 -13.51 1.41
N PHE A 84 24.11 -12.81 1.61
CA PHE A 84 24.79 -12.10 0.54
C PHE A 84 25.78 -13.06 -0.14
N PRO A 85 25.72 -13.21 -1.47
CA PRO A 85 26.78 -13.89 -2.22
C PRO A 85 28.04 -12.99 -2.22
N ASP A 86 28.79 -13.01 -1.13
CA ASP A 86 30.12 -12.42 -0.91
C ASP A 86 30.48 -11.27 -1.89
N PHE A 87 29.97 -10.07 -1.63
CA PHE A 87 30.28 -8.84 -2.36
C PHE A 87 31.51 -8.13 -1.78
N ARG A 88 32.47 -8.87 -1.17
CA ARG A 88 33.76 -8.31 -0.72
C ARG A 88 34.27 -7.32 -1.76
N ALA A 89 34.37 -6.07 -1.31
CA ALA A 89 34.28 -4.79 -2.05
C ALA A 89 35.23 -4.56 -3.25
N GLY A 90 35.94 -5.58 -3.74
CA GLY A 90 36.69 -5.58 -4.99
C GLY A 90 36.02 -6.35 -6.14
N ALA A 91 34.89 -7.05 -5.90
CA ALA A 91 34.30 -7.98 -6.86
C ALA A 91 32.81 -7.69 -7.20
N LEU A 92 32.38 -6.43 -7.18
CA LEU A 92 31.32 -6.01 -8.10
C LEU A 92 32.01 -5.72 -9.45
N PRO A 93 32.19 -6.71 -10.35
CA PRO A 93 32.69 -6.40 -11.68
C PRO A 93 31.73 -5.37 -12.29
N LYS A 94 32.30 -4.29 -12.84
CA LYS A 94 31.56 -3.28 -13.58
C LYS A 94 30.59 -3.98 -14.55
N GLY A 95 29.28 -3.88 -14.30
CA GLY A 95 28.24 -4.41 -15.18
C GLY A 95 27.46 -5.63 -14.70
N ARG A 96 27.73 -6.24 -13.52
CA ARG A 96 26.86 -7.29 -12.96
C ARG A 96 25.81 -6.72 -11.99
N ILE A 97 24.57 -7.21 -12.11
CA ILE A 97 23.46 -6.81 -11.25
C ILE A 97 23.67 -7.43 -9.86
N PRO A 98 23.67 -6.64 -8.77
CA PRO A 98 23.76 -7.19 -7.42
C PRO A 98 22.53 -8.06 -7.15
N TYR A 99 22.71 -9.19 -6.48
CA TYR A 99 21.65 -10.14 -6.14
C TYR A 99 21.76 -10.68 -4.72
N LEU A 100 20.63 -11.06 -4.15
CA LEU A 100 20.53 -11.74 -2.87
C LEU A 100 20.33 -13.23 -3.12
N SER A 101 20.79 -14.09 -2.20
CA SER A 101 20.42 -15.48 -2.19
C SER A 101 19.43 -15.77 -1.05
N VAL A 102 18.33 -16.45 -1.37
CA VAL A 102 17.31 -16.88 -0.40
C VAL A 102 17.39 -18.39 -0.27
N THR A 103 17.45 -18.88 0.97
CA THR A 103 17.61 -20.30 1.30
C THR A 103 16.45 -20.82 2.14
N ASP A 104 15.88 -21.97 1.75
CA ASP A 104 14.91 -22.71 2.55
C ASP A 104 15.62 -23.59 3.59
N THR A 105 15.54 -23.22 4.86
CA THR A 105 16.19 -23.96 5.95
C THR A 105 15.51 -25.30 6.22
N SER A 106 14.22 -25.45 5.89
CA SER A 106 13.50 -26.71 6.13
C SER A 106 13.97 -27.86 5.23
N LEU A 107 14.55 -27.54 4.07
CA LEU A 107 15.09 -28.50 3.12
C LEU A 107 16.60 -28.71 3.27
N ARG A 108 17.25 -27.96 4.18
CA ARG A 108 18.70 -27.95 4.33
C ARG A 108 19.25 -29.30 4.80
N GLN A 109 18.63 -29.88 5.83
CA GLN A 109 19.05 -31.17 6.36
C GLN A 109 18.95 -32.27 5.29
N ALA A 110 17.84 -32.31 4.55
CA ALA A 110 17.67 -33.25 3.44
C ALA A 110 18.67 -33.01 2.28
N HIS A 111 19.08 -31.76 2.05
CA HIS A 111 20.11 -31.43 1.07
C HIS A 111 21.50 -31.88 1.52
N GLU A 112 21.84 -31.71 2.80
CA GLU A 112 23.11 -32.15 3.39
C GLU A 112 23.24 -33.68 3.39
N GLU A 113 22.16 -34.41 3.69
CA GLU A 113 22.13 -35.87 3.65
C GLU A 113 22.35 -36.44 2.23
N ASN A 114 21.97 -35.68 1.19
CA ASN A 114 22.05 -36.10 -0.22
C ASN A 114 23.14 -35.35 -1.02
N LEU A 115 24.14 -34.78 -0.35
CA LEU A 115 25.12 -33.85 -0.95
C LEU A 115 25.90 -34.45 -2.13
N ALA A 116 26.27 -35.75 -2.06
CA ALA A 116 26.94 -36.45 -3.16
C ALA A 116 26.05 -36.60 -4.41
N ALA A 117 24.76 -36.86 -4.23
CA ALA A 117 23.78 -36.91 -5.33
C ALA A 117 23.57 -35.51 -5.93
N CYS A 118 23.51 -34.48 -5.08
CA CYS A 118 23.44 -33.08 -5.50
C CYS A 118 24.66 -32.60 -6.30
N GLN A 119 25.87 -33.03 -5.94
CA GLN A 119 27.08 -32.69 -6.68
C GLN A 119 27.09 -33.35 -8.08
N LYS A 120 26.69 -34.62 -8.16
CA LYS A 120 26.56 -35.35 -9.42
C LYS A 120 25.49 -34.75 -10.33
N ALA A 121 24.36 -34.37 -9.74
CA ALA A 121 23.26 -33.67 -10.39
C ALA A 121 23.66 -32.33 -11.03
N ARG A 122 24.56 -31.57 -10.39
CA ARG A 122 25.11 -30.32 -10.95
C ARG A 122 26.07 -30.55 -12.12
N ALA A 123 26.69 -31.73 -12.20
CA ALA A 123 27.66 -32.07 -13.24
C ALA A 123 27.00 -32.66 -14.50
N GLU A 124 25.76 -33.15 -14.40
CA GLU A 124 25.03 -33.75 -15.51
C GLU A 124 24.01 -32.76 -16.12
N PRO A 125 23.92 -32.62 -17.46
CA PRO A 125 22.98 -31.70 -18.11
C PRO A 125 21.51 -32.17 -18.10
N LYS A 126 21.18 -33.26 -17.40
CA LYS A 126 19.82 -33.80 -17.33
C LYS A 126 19.09 -33.24 -16.10
N ALA A 127 17.77 -33.02 -16.26
CA ALA A 127 16.89 -32.65 -15.17
C ALA A 127 16.99 -33.69 -14.05
N THR A 128 17.51 -33.27 -12.90
CA THR A 128 17.62 -34.11 -11.71
C THR A 128 16.25 -34.29 -11.08
N ASP A 129 15.96 -35.48 -10.56
CA ASP A 129 14.75 -35.71 -9.77
C ASP A 129 14.78 -34.81 -8.52
N PRO A 130 13.80 -33.90 -8.32
CA PRO A 130 13.71 -33.03 -7.15
C PRO A 130 13.69 -33.77 -5.81
N SER A 131 13.32 -35.06 -5.82
CA SER A 131 13.35 -35.93 -4.64
C SER A 131 14.78 -36.28 -4.18
N THR A 132 15.75 -36.26 -5.10
CA THR A 132 17.15 -36.66 -4.84
C THR A 132 18.07 -35.48 -4.54
N CYS A 133 17.75 -34.29 -5.08
CA CYS A 133 18.43 -33.06 -4.73
C CYS A 133 17.44 -31.89 -4.74
N PRO A 134 16.83 -31.55 -3.60
CA PRO A 134 15.90 -30.43 -3.55
C PRO A 134 16.65 -29.13 -3.81
N LYS A 135 16.06 -28.27 -4.64
CA LYS A 135 16.52 -26.89 -4.79
C LYS A 135 16.18 -26.13 -3.50
N ILE A 136 17.22 -25.72 -2.80
CA ILE A 136 17.10 -24.99 -1.52
C ILE A 136 17.44 -23.51 -1.65
N GLU A 137 17.99 -23.08 -2.78
CA GLU A 137 18.57 -21.75 -2.97
C GLU A 137 18.00 -21.08 -4.23
N TRP A 138 17.63 -19.80 -4.09
CA TRP A 138 17.14 -18.96 -5.18
C TRP A 138 17.89 -17.63 -5.19
N SER A 139 18.33 -17.20 -6.36
CA SER A 139 19.00 -15.91 -6.52
C SER A 139 17.98 -14.86 -6.97
N VAL A 140 18.03 -13.67 -6.35
CA VAL A 140 17.08 -12.57 -6.61
C VAL A 140 17.85 -11.26 -6.82
N PRO A 141 17.80 -10.63 -8.00
CA PRO A 141 18.48 -9.36 -8.23
C PRO A 141 17.85 -8.25 -7.40
N TYR A 142 18.67 -7.28 -7.00
CA TYR A 142 18.19 -6.09 -6.32
C TYR A 142 17.39 -5.21 -7.27
N SER A 143 16.18 -4.88 -6.84
CA SER A 143 15.37 -3.83 -7.43
C SER A 143 15.83 -2.47 -6.94
N THR A 144 15.70 -1.44 -7.77
CA THR A 144 15.94 -0.06 -7.29
C THR A 144 14.76 0.41 -6.44
N ASP A 145 15.02 1.31 -5.50
CA ASP A 145 13.98 1.98 -4.70
C ASP A 145 12.95 2.68 -5.60
N ALA A 146 13.39 3.46 -6.60
CA ALA A 146 12.51 4.09 -7.58
C ALA A 146 11.63 3.08 -8.35
N ALA A 147 12.19 1.93 -8.73
CA ALA A 147 11.43 0.86 -9.40
C ALA A 147 10.39 0.24 -8.46
N SER A 148 10.73 0.03 -7.19
CA SER A 148 9.77 -0.46 -6.19
C SER A 148 8.65 0.54 -5.91
N VAL A 149 8.96 1.84 -5.87
CA VAL A 149 7.97 2.92 -5.73
C VAL A 149 7.07 3.01 -6.96
N THR A 150 7.62 2.82 -8.16
CA THR A 150 6.83 2.74 -9.40
C THR A 150 5.84 1.57 -9.34
N ALA A 151 6.30 0.37 -8.97
CA ALA A 151 5.43 -0.80 -8.83
C ALA A 151 4.32 -0.56 -7.79
N ALA A 152 4.66 0.02 -6.64
CA ALA A 152 3.70 0.42 -5.62
C ALA A 152 2.67 1.44 -6.14
N THR A 153 3.12 2.45 -6.87
CA THR A 153 2.26 3.50 -7.46
C THR A 153 1.29 2.92 -8.48
N ASP A 154 1.78 2.02 -9.34
CA ASP A 154 0.93 1.32 -10.32
C ASP A 154 -0.11 0.41 -9.63
N MET A 155 0.24 -0.23 -8.51
CA MET A 155 -0.72 -0.98 -7.69
C MET A 155 -1.79 -0.08 -7.06
N ARG A 156 -1.41 1.09 -6.52
CA ARG A 156 -2.39 2.10 -6.05
C ARG A 156 -3.32 2.52 -7.18
N ALA A 157 -2.75 2.81 -8.36
CA ALA A 157 -3.52 3.23 -9.52
C ALA A 157 -4.55 2.18 -9.95
N ALA A 158 -4.20 0.88 -9.86
CA ALA A 158 -5.11 -0.22 -10.13
C ALA A 158 -6.34 -0.19 -9.20
N TRP A 159 -6.14 -0.01 -7.89
CA TRP A 159 -7.25 0.10 -6.93
C TRP A 159 -8.08 1.37 -7.14
N GLN A 160 -7.42 2.51 -7.33
CA GLN A 160 -8.10 3.78 -7.60
C GLN A 160 -8.96 3.72 -8.88
N ARG A 161 -8.45 3.07 -9.94
CA ARG A 161 -9.21 2.80 -11.17
C ARG A 161 -10.43 1.93 -10.88
N TYR A 162 -10.29 0.87 -10.08
CA TYR A 162 -11.39 0.01 -9.68
C TYR A 162 -12.47 0.79 -8.91
N GLU A 163 -12.08 1.57 -7.90
CA GLU A 163 -12.99 2.37 -7.07
C GLU A 163 -13.77 3.39 -7.91
N ASP A 164 -13.08 4.16 -8.77
CA ASP A 164 -13.71 5.13 -9.66
C ASP A 164 -14.67 4.46 -10.66
N ARG A 165 -14.22 3.38 -11.31
CA ARG A 165 -15.03 2.60 -12.24
C ARG A 165 -16.29 2.05 -11.57
N TYR A 166 -16.16 1.52 -10.35
CA TYR A 166 -17.26 0.94 -9.60
C TYR A 166 -18.32 2.00 -9.26
N TYR A 167 -17.90 3.15 -8.71
CA TYR A 167 -18.80 4.25 -8.42
C TYR A 167 -19.55 4.73 -9.67
N TRP A 168 -18.82 5.01 -10.76
CA TRP A 168 -19.44 5.55 -11.97
C TRP A 168 -20.35 4.55 -12.67
N ASN A 169 -20.01 3.26 -12.66
CA ASN A 169 -20.90 2.22 -13.16
C ASN A 169 -22.23 2.17 -12.38
N ALA A 170 -22.20 2.32 -11.05
CA ALA A 170 -23.41 2.39 -10.24
C ALA A 170 -24.25 3.64 -10.55
N MET A 171 -23.60 4.81 -10.68
CA MET A 171 -24.28 6.05 -11.06
C MET A 171 -24.90 5.96 -12.45
N ILE A 172 -24.19 5.41 -13.44
CA ILE A 172 -24.66 5.23 -14.81
C ILE A 172 -25.85 4.27 -14.85
N GLU A 173 -25.78 3.11 -14.19
CA GLU A 173 -26.90 2.16 -14.12
C GLU A 173 -28.15 2.76 -13.46
N LEU A 174 -27.97 3.47 -12.36
CA LEU A 174 -29.07 4.13 -11.65
C LEU A 174 -29.78 5.16 -12.54
N ASN A 175 -29.00 5.99 -13.24
CA ASN A 175 -29.47 7.14 -14.02
C ASN A 175 -29.54 6.87 -15.54
N ASN A 176 -29.54 5.61 -15.95
CA ASN A 176 -29.70 5.18 -17.34
C ASN A 176 -31.12 5.54 -17.84
N PRO A 177 -31.32 6.14 -19.03
CA PRO A 177 -30.35 6.38 -20.13
C PRO A 177 -29.52 7.67 -20.06
N VAL A 178 -29.79 8.56 -19.12
CA VAL A 178 -29.27 9.93 -19.13
C VAL A 178 -27.76 9.98 -18.88
N LEU A 179 -27.30 9.33 -17.81
CA LEU A 179 -25.85 9.30 -17.53
C LEU A 179 -25.09 8.42 -18.52
N TYR A 180 -25.73 7.43 -19.14
CA TYR A 180 -25.11 6.69 -20.23
C TYR A 180 -24.79 7.63 -21.41
N LEU A 181 -25.76 8.43 -21.85
CA LEU A 181 -25.53 9.36 -22.97
C LEU A 181 -24.43 10.38 -22.66
N THR A 182 -24.41 10.95 -21.46
CA THR A 182 -23.43 11.98 -21.10
C THR A 182 -22.05 11.40 -20.79
N GLN A 183 -21.97 10.25 -20.13
CA GLN A 183 -20.71 9.67 -19.65
C GLN A 183 -20.10 8.62 -20.58
N CYS A 184 -20.90 7.98 -21.44
CA CYS A 184 -20.41 6.92 -22.33
C CYS A 184 -20.26 7.38 -23.78
N VAL A 185 -21.07 8.35 -24.24
CA VAL A 185 -21.04 8.81 -25.64
C VAL A 185 -20.18 10.07 -25.83
N VAL A 186 -20.29 11.07 -24.95
CA VAL A 186 -19.65 12.40 -25.12
C VAL A 186 -18.25 12.49 -24.50
N ASP A 187 -17.85 11.48 -23.72
CA ASP A 187 -16.63 11.41 -22.91
C ASP A 187 -16.25 12.71 -22.18
N LEU A 188 -16.78 12.85 -20.96
CA LEU A 188 -16.48 13.95 -20.04
C LEU A 188 -15.44 13.55 -18.97
N SER A 189 -14.61 12.54 -19.25
CA SER A 189 -13.64 12.06 -18.26
C SER A 189 -12.37 12.90 -18.18
N SER A 190 -11.75 12.88 -17.00
CA SER A 190 -10.36 13.29 -16.80
C SER A 190 -9.46 12.05 -16.71
N LYS A 191 -8.15 12.23 -16.87
CA LYS A 191 -7.20 11.14 -16.62
C LYS A 191 -7.00 10.94 -15.12
N LEU A 192 -7.07 9.69 -14.67
CA LEU A 192 -6.64 9.30 -13.33
C LEU A 192 -5.17 9.70 -13.12
N LYS A 193 -4.92 10.48 -12.07
CA LYS A 193 -3.58 10.86 -11.64
C LYS A 193 -3.36 10.32 -10.23
N THR A 194 -2.55 9.28 -10.14
CA THR A 194 -2.16 8.67 -8.87
C THR A 194 -0.89 9.33 -8.36
N ASN A 195 -0.90 9.77 -7.11
CA ASN A 195 0.29 10.29 -6.46
C ASN A 195 1.32 9.17 -6.27
N GLU A 196 2.59 9.54 -6.30
CA GLU A 196 3.68 8.58 -6.07
C GLU A 196 3.55 7.93 -4.68
N ALA A 197 3.79 6.62 -4.61
CA ALA A 197 3.78 5.88 -3.35
C ALA A 197 4.93 6.37 -2.45
N THR A 198 4.63 6.57 -1.17
CA THR A 198 5.67 6.97 -0.20
C THR A 198 6.45 5.74 0.27
N LEU A 199 7.76 5.72 0.02
CA LEU A 199 8.63 4.69 0.56
C LEU A 199 8.74 4.85 2.08
N LYS A 200 8.09 3.94 2.81
CA LYS A 200 8.12 3.87 4.26
C LYS A 200 8.39 2.43 4.68
N VAL A 201 9.41 2.25 5.51
CA VAL A 201 9.70 0.93 6.08
C VAL A 201 8.73 0.65 7.22
N THR A 202 8.11 -0.52 7.16
CA THR A 202 7.09 -0.98 8.08
C THR A 202 7.69 -2.01 9.04
N VAL A 203 7.51 -1.77 10.35
CA VAL A 203 7.78 -2.73 11.42
C VAL A 203 6.47 -3.10 12.12
N GLU A 204 5.96 -4.29 11.82
CA GLU A 204 4.76 -4.81 12.47
C GLU A 204 5.11 -5.56 13.75
N LYS A 205 4.16 -5.68 14.67
CA LYS A 205 4.39 -6.33 15.97
C LYS A 205 4.70 -7.82 15.79
N GLU A 206 4.11 -8.41 14.76
CA GLU A 206 4.24 -9.82 14.36
C GLU A 206 5.64 -10.14 13.83
N ASP A 207 6.40 -9.13 13.39
CA ASP A 207 7.77 -9.30 12.93
C ASP A 207 8.77 -9.42 14.09
N LEU A 208 8.38 -8.97 15.30
CA LEU A 208 9.24 -8.95 16.48
C LEU A 208 9.05 -10.20 17.34
N PRO A 209 10.12 -10.75 17.93
CA PRO A 209 10.01 -11.86 18.87
C PRO A 209 9.27 -11.42 20.13
N LYS A 210 8.60 -12.37 20.78
CA LYS A 210 8.02 -12.12 22.11
C LYS A 210 9.15 -11.93 23.10
N SER A 211 9.32 -10.69 23.57
CA SER A 211 10.33 -10.33 24.58
C SER A 211 9.92 -9.10 25.40
N ARG A 212 10.21 -9.13 26.70
CA ARG A 212 10.15 -8.02 27.65
C ARG A 212 11.26 -7.00 27.41
N LEU A 213 12.44 -7.42 26.97
CA LEU A 213 13.56 -6.57 26.60
C LEU A 213 13.24 -5.68 25.39
N LEU A 214 12.44 -6.12 24.42
CA LEU A 214 12.04 -5.28 23.27
C LEU A 214 10.64 -4.65 23.41
N GLY A 215 9.85 -5.07 24.39
CA GLY A 215 8.50 -4.57 24.61
C GLY A 215 8.43 -3.04 24.64
N GLY A 216 7.78 -2.45 23.62
CA GLY A 216 7.59 -1.01 23.47
C GLY A 216 8.83 -0.19 23.11
N ARG A 217 9.96 -0.82 22.78
CA ARG A 217 11.24 -0.15 22.48
C ARG A 217 11.52 0.03 20.99
N VAL A 218 11.08 -0.90 20.17
CA VAL A 218 11.19 -0.79 18.70
C VAL A 218 9.97 0.01 18.21
N PRO A 219 10.16 1.08 17.41
CA PRO A 219 9.05 1.85 16.88
C PRO A 219 8.23 0.98 15.91
N LEU A 220 6.97 0.76 16.27
CA LEU A 220 6.02 0.01 15.44
C LEU A 220 5.37 0.94 14.42
N SER A 221 5.00 0.38 13.28
CA SER A 221 4.27 1.05 12.22
C SER A 221 3.39 0.07 11.48
N THR A 222 2.26 0.54 10.97
CA THR A 222 1.40 -0.23 10.07
C THR A 222 1.73 0.10 8.62
N HIS A 223 1.46 -0.83 7.71
CA HIS A 223 1.47 -0.54 6.29
C HIS A 223 0.39 0.52 5.99
N ASP A 224 0.79 1.61 5.35
CA ASP A 224 -0.11 2.67 4.89
C ASP A 224 0.15 2.90 3.41
N ASN A 225 -0.78 2.41 2.61
CA ASN A 225 -0.62 2.31 1.16
C ASN A 225 -1.40 3.39 0.44
N ALA A 226 -2.14 4.23 1.18
CA ALA A 226 -3.00 5.28 0.65
C ALA A 226 -3.77 4.85 -0.62
N LEU A 227 -4.44 3.69 -0.55
CA LEU A 227 -5.07 3.08 -1.73
C LEU A 227 -6.26 3.91 -2.25
N HIS A 228 -6.93 4.67 -1.38
CA HIS A 228 -8.03 5.56 -1.75
C HIS A 228 -7.66 6.54 -2.89
N LEU A 229 -8.66 7.02 -3.61
CA LEU A 229 -8.48 8.04 -4.65
C LEU A 229 -7.84 9.31 -4.07
N ASP A 230 -6.76 9.78 -4.71
CA ASP A 230 -6.09 11.02 -4.32
C ASP A 230 -6.98 12.26 -4.50
N SER A 231 -7.93 12.20 -5.44
CA SER A 231 -8.94 13.23 -5.62
C SER A 231 -10.30 12.65 -6.00
N TYR A 232 -11.35 13.16 -5.35
CA TYR A 232 -12.73 12.76 -5.60
C TYR A 232 -13.42 13.82 -6.45
N LEU A 233 -13.43 13.59 -7.77
CA LEU A 233 -14.01 14.52 -8.75
C LEU A 233 -15.49 14.20 -9.03
N PRO A 234 -16.30 15.21 -9.40
CA PRO A 234 -17.70 15.02 -9.80
C PRO A 234 -17.86 14.49 -11.23
N TRP A 235 -16.77 14.17 -11.92
CA TRP A 235 -16.76 13.48 -13.21
C TRP A 235 -15.79 12.27 -13.17
N PRO A 236 -15.92 11.30 -14.08
CA PRO A 236 -15.08 10.11 -14.11
C PRO A 236 -13.59 10.39 -14.34
N GLN A 237 -12.74 9.60 -13.70
CA GLN A 237 -11.28 9.58 -13.91
C GLN A 237 -10.81 8.39 -14.75
N THR A 238 -11.71 7.43 -14.99
CA THR A 238 -11.52 6.28 -15.86
C THR A 238 -11.93 6.59 -17.30
N ASN A 239 -11.57 5.75 -18.27
CA ASN A 239 -12.03 5.91 -19.66
C ASN A 239 -13.48 5.40 -19.83
N PRO A 240 -14.25 5.90 -20.83
CA PRO A 240 -15.63 5.44 -21.07
C PRO A 240 -15.73 3.93 -21.27
N ALA A 241 -14.80 3.34 -22.02
CA ALA A 241 -14.76 1.91 -22.28
C ALA A 241 -14.67 1.08 -20.99
N ASP A 242 -14.03 1.59 -19.95
CA ASP A 242 -13.93 0.92 -18.66
C ASP A 242 -15.26 0.97 -17.92
N ARG A 243 -15.77 2.17 -17.65
CA ARG A 243 -16.94 2.40 -16.78
C ARG A 243 -18.29 2.02 -17.42
N CYS A 244 -18.38 2.02 -18.74
CA CYS A 244 -19.64 1.76 -19.46
C CYS A 244 -19.76 0.31 -19.96
N SER A 245 -18.69 -0.49 -19.83
CA SER A 245 -18.70 -1.88 -20.28
C SER A 245 -19.75 -2.71 -19.53
N GLY A 246 -20.62 -3.38 -20.30
CA GLY A 246 -21.66 -4.26 -19.78
C GLY A 246 -22.91 -3.56 -19.24
N VAL A 247 -23.00 -2.22 -19.33
CA VAL A 247 -24.23 -1.47 -19.03
C VAL A 247 -25.26 -1.77 -20.12
N ASN A 248 -26.44 -2.26 -19.73
CA ASN A 248 -27.52 -2.53 -20.67
C ASN A 248 -28.26 -1.22 -20.96
N VAL A 249 -28.16 -0.72 -22.19
CA VAL A 249 -28.91 0.46 -22.62
C VAL A 249 -30.21 -0.03 -23.23
N ASN A 250 -31.31 0.14 -22.51
CA ASN A 250 -32.61 0.05 -23.15
C ASN A 250 -32.89 1.42 -23.80
N PRO A 251 -32.94 1.52 -25.15
CA PRO A 251 -33.29 2.76 -25.83
C PRO A 251 -34.74 3.18 -25.56
N ILE A 252 -35.56 2.25 -25.09
CA ILE A 252 -36.88 2.50 -24.53
C ILE A 252 -36.68 2.63 -23.01
N PRO A 253 -37.09 3.73 -22.35
CA PRO A 253 -36.99 3.82 -20.91
C PRO A 253 -37.70 2.60 -20.31
N ASP A 254 -37.03 1.84 -19.42
CA ASP A 254 -37.67 0.74 -18.68
C ASP A 254 -38.87 1.33 -17.91
N VAL A 255 -40.06 1.28 -18.51
CA VAL A 255 -41.33 1.66 -17.87
C VAL A 255 -41.70 0.47 -16.98
N PRO A 256 -41.70 0.63 -15.65
CA PRO A 256 -42.47 1.64 -14.94
C PRO A 256 -41.72 2.95 -14.69
N PHE A 257 -42.46 4.06 -14.67
CA PHE A 257 -41.92 5.39 -14.35
C PHE A 257 -41.27 5.39 -12.97
N MET A 258 -39.94 5.33 -12.91
CA MET A 258 -39.19 5.35 -11.64
C MET A 258 -39.47 6.58 -10.79
N TYR A 259 -39.93 7.68 -11.38
CA TYR A 259 -40.02 8.97 -10.74
C TYR A 259 -41.21 9.78 -11.28
N LEU A 260 -42.07 10.24 -10.37
CA LEU A 260 -43.13 11.20 -10.65
C LEU A 260 -42.84 12.50 -9.89
N PRO A 261 -42.57 13.63 -10.59
CA PRO A 261 -42.23 14.89 -9.94
C PRO A 261 -43.38 15.40 -9.07
N GLY A 262 -43.03 16.01 -7.95
CA GLY A 262 -43.94 16.90 -7.22
C GLY A 262 -44.01 18.29 -7.88
N THR A 263 -44.94 19.12 -7.45
CA THR A 263 -45.05 20.51 -7.92
C THR A 263 -45.56 21.41 -6.80
N CYS A 264 -45.23 22.70 -6.85
CA CYS A 264 -45.72 23.69 -5.89
C CYS A 264 -46.54 24.77 -6.60
N PHE A 265 -47.57 25.24 -5.89
CA PHE A 265 -48.39 26.37 -6.27
C PHE A 265 -47.92 27.61 -5.51
N TYR A 266 -47.69 28.70 -6.23
CA TYR A 266 -47.18 29.97 -5.73
C TYR A 266 -48.22 31.07 -5.91
N VAL A 267 -48.31 31.97 -4.96
CA VAL A 267 -49.12 33.19 -5.07
C VAL A 267 -48.21 34.34 -4.65
N PHE A 268 -48.04 35.34 -5.53
CA PHE A 268 -47.10 36.46 -5.33
C PHE A 268 -45.65 36.03 -4.99
N GLY A 269 -45.17 34.93 -5.59
CA GLY A 269 -43.80 34.43 -5.36
C GLY A 269 -43.63 33.62 -4.07
N VAL A 270 -44.69 33.45 -3.27
CA VAL A 270 -44.67 32.64 -2.04
C VAL A 270 -45.31 31.28 -2.31
N PRO A 271 -44.65 30.14 -1.97
CA PRO A 271 -45.24 28.82 -2.12
C PRO A 271 -46.43 28.68 -1.17
N THR A 272 -47.63 28.56 -1.72
CA THR A 272 -48.88 28.46 -0.96
C THR A 272 -49.13 27.02 -0.53
N PHE A 273 -48.95 26.05 -1.44
CA PHE A 273 -48.98 24.63 -1.12
C PHE A 273 -48.20 23.82 -2.15
N CYS A 274 -47.74 22.63 -1.76
CA CYS A 274 -46.99 21.73 -2.64
C CYS A 274 -47.64 20.35 -2.70
N LEU A 275 -47.82 19.84 -3.91
CA LEU A 275 -48.09 18.43 -4.17
C LEU A 275 -46.74 17.70 -4.13
N GLN A 276 -46.43 17.10 -2.99
CA GLN A 276 -45.18 16.38 -2.77
C GLN A 276 -45.45 15.07 -2.00
N GLY A 277 -44.65 14.05 -2.29
CA GLY A 277 -44.67 12.79 -1.55
C GLY A 277 -43.70 12.79 -0.37
N ASP A 278 -43.13 11.61 -0.09
CA ASP A 278 -42.20 11.41 1.02
C ASP A 278 -40.86 12.14 0.78
N ARG A 279 -40.44 12.94 1.77
CA ARG A 279 -39.20 13.72 1.73
C ARG A 279 -38.00 12.99 2.35
N ARG A 280 -38.18 11.80 2.95
CA ARG A 280 -37.12 11.10 3.72
C ARG A 280 -35.78 10.97 2.99
N TYR A 281 -35.80 10.84 1.66
CA TYR A 281 -34.59 10.64 0.84
C TYR A 281 -34.36 11.75 -0.18
N ALA A 282 -35.07 12.86 -0.03
CA ALA A 282 -34.97 14.04 -0.87
C ALA A 282 -33.77 14.90 -0.41
N THR A 283 -32.84 15.22 -1.32
CA THR A 283 -31.59 15.94 -1.00
C THR A 283 -31.67 17.47 -1.04
N ASN A 284 -32.38 18.04 -2.01
CA ASN A 284 -32.61 19.46 -2.16
C ASN A 284 -33.83 19.93 -1.34
N PRO A 285 -33.70 20.89 -0.41
CA PRO A 285 -34.85 21.40 0.34
C PRO A 285 -35.77 22.31 -0.49
N ALA A 286 -35.25 22.92 -1.57
CA ALA A 286 -35.93 23.94 -2.37
C ALA A 286 -36.84 23.39 -3.49
N ALA A 287 -36.75 22.10 -3.80
CA ALA A 287 -37.64 21.45 -4.76
C ALA A 287 -38.67 20.55 -4.04
N PRO A 288 -39.90 20.42 -4.58
CA PRO A 288 -40.90 19.52 -4.02
C PRO A 288 -40.44 18.07 -4.15
N ALA A 289 -40.64 17.27 -3.10
CA ALA A 289 -40.37 15.83 -3.19
C ALA A 289 -41.27 15.14 -4.22
N PRO A 290 -40.77 14.06 -4.87
CA PRO A 290 -41.57 13.34 -5.84
C PRO A 290 -42.84 12.78 -5.21
N LEU A 291 -43.93 12.80 -5.97
CA LEU A 291 -45.16 12.12 -5.60
C LEU A 291 -44.97 10.60 -5.56
N TYR A 292 -44.07 10.09 -6.40
CA TYR A 292 -43.72 8.67 -6.48
C TYR A 292 -42.25 8.49 -6.85
N PHE A 293 -41.58 7.56 -6.18
CA PHE A 293 -40.25 7.09 -6.55
C PHE A 293 -40.15 5.57 -6.34
N ASP A 294 -39.84 4.83 -7.39
CA ASP A 294 -39.63 3.38 -7.30
C ASP A 294 -38.25 3.07 -6.69
N MET A 295 -38.23 3.02 -5.36
CA MET A 295 -37.03 2.69 -4.60
C MET A 295 -36.53 1.27 -4.89
N ASN A 296 -37.42 0.32 -5.19
CA ASN A 296 -37.04 -1.07 -5.45
C ASN A 296 -36.28 -1.16 -6.78
N GLN A 297 -36.79 -0.51 -7.83
CA GLN A 297 -36.11 -0.47 -9.13
C GLN A 297 -34.77 0.28 -9.03
N ALA A 298 -34.70 1.37 -8.26
CA ALA A 298 -33.44 2.09 -8.00
C ALA A 298 -32.40 1.19 -7.32
N GLN A 299 -32.80 0.44 -6.29
CA GLN A 299 -31.92 -0.50 -5.61
C GLN A 299 -31.48 -1.64 -6.54
N GLN A 300 -32.40 -2.21 -7.33
CA GLN A 300 -32.07 -3.26 -8.30
C GLN A 300 -31.03 -2.79 -9.34
N ARG A 301 -31.14 -1.55 -9.84
CA ARG A 301 -30.15 -0.96 -10.75
C ARG A 301 -28.75 -0.89 -10.12
N VAL A 302 -28.66 -0.41 -8.88
CA VAL A 302 -27.39 -0.38 -8.15
C VAL A 302 -26.87 -1.79 -7.86
N GLN A 303 -27.73 -2.74 -7.49
CA GLN A 303 -27.35 -4.14 -7.29
C GLN A 303 -26.78 -4.79 -8.55
N ARG A 304 -27.32 -4.48 -9.74
CA ARG A 304 -26.73 -4.93 -11.01
C ARG A 304 -25.31 -4.39 -11.19
N ALA A 305 -25.08 -3.12 -10.85
CA ALA A 305 -23.75 -2.52 -10.88
C ALA A 305 -22.78 -3.19 -9.89
N VAL A 306 -23.23 -3.45 -8.66
CA VAL A 306 -22.47 -4.19 -7.62
C VAL A 306 -22.08 -5.57 -8.10
N LYS A 307 -23.03 -6.33 -8.67
CA LYS A 307 -22.79 -7.67 -9.21
C LYS A 307 -21.76 -7.62 -10.35
N ARG A 308 -21.85 -6.63 -11.25
CA ARG A 308 -20.89 -6.45 -12.34
C ARG A 308 -19.50 -6.11 -11.82
N ALA A 309 -19.39 -5.24 -10.82
CA ALA A 309 -18.11 -4.86 -10.23
C ALA A 309 -17.39 -6.06 -9.60
N HIS A 310 -18.11 -6.91 -8.87
CA HIS A 310 -17.54 -8.13 -8.27
C HIS A 310 -17.26 -9.21 -9.32
N GLY A 311 -18.08 -9.32 -10.37
CA GLY A 311 -17.92 -10.37 -11.38
C GLY A 311 -16.84 -10.07 -12.43
N SER A 312 -16.70 -8.82 -12.86
CA SER A 312 -15.82 -8.44 -13.99
C SER A 312 -14.73 -7.46 -13.59
N TYR A 313 -15.08 -6.36 -12.93
CA TYR A 313 -14.11 -5.29 -12.63
C TYR A 313 -13.07 -5.73 -11.60
N PHE A 314 -13.47 -6.61 -10.68
CA PHE A 314 -12.55 -7.20 -9.71
C PHE A 314 -11.48 -8.06 -10.38
N LEU A 315 -11.84 -8.82 -11.43
CA LEU A 315 -10.87 -9.60 -12.19
C LEU A 315 -9.90 -8.68 -12.95
N ASP A 316 -10.40 -7.61 -13.53
CA ASP A 316 -9.55 -6.61 -14.20
C ASP A 316 -8.61 -5.93 -13.20
N TYR A 317 -9.08 -5.60 -12.01
CA TYR A 317 -8.25 -5.08 -10.92
C TYR A 317 -7.10 -6.04 -10.56
N GLN A 318 -7.38 -7.33 -10.38
CA GLN A 318 -6.33 -8.31 -10.09
C GLN A 318 -5.32 -8.43 -11.25
N LYS A 319 -5.76 -8.35 -12.51
CA LYS A 319 -4.87 -8.31 -13.67
C LYS A 319 -4.00 -7.05 -13.67
N ASP A 320 -4.57 -5.90 -13.35
CA ASP A 320 -3.84 -4.62 -13.27
C ASP A 320 -2.77 -4.67 -12.17
N VAL A 321 -3.05 -5.29 -11.02
CA VAL A 321 -2.06 -5.52 -9.95
C VAL A 321 -0.91 -6.41 -10.42
N VAL A 322 -1.21 -7.51 -11.11
CA VAL A 322 -0.15 -8.38 -11.68
C VAL A 322 0.65 -7.61 -12.74
N ALA A 323 0.00 -6.80 -13.57
CA ALA A 323 0.66 -5.97 -14.56
C ALA A 323 1.55 -4.90 -13.94
N ALA A 324 1.19 -4.35 -12.78
CA ALA A 324 2.00 -3.43 -12.00
C ALA A 324 3.28 -4.10 -11.47
N LEU A 325 3.15 -5.32 -10.94
CA LEU A 325 4.27 -6.08 -10.36
C LEU A 325 5.23 -6.66 -11.40
N PHE A 326 4.75 -6.95 -12.61
CA PHE A 326 5.55 -7.52 -13.69
C PHE A 326 5.54 -6.61 -14.94
N ASN A 327 5.64 -5.31 -14.70
CA ASN A 327 5.60 -4.29 -15.73
C ASN A 327 6.90 -4.29 -16.55
N LYS A 328 6.83 -4.62 -17.85
CA LYS A 328 7.99 -4.56 -18.76
C LYS A 328 8.61 -3.17 -18.89
N LYS A 329 7.86 -2.11 -18.59
CA LYS A 329 8.34 -0.72 -18.60
C LYS A 329 9.12 -0.35 -17.33
N ASN A 330 9.13 -1.23 -16.33
CA ASN A 330 9.88 -1.08 -15.09
C ASN A 330 10.96 -2.18 -14.99
N PRO A 331 12.00 -2.16 -15.85
CA PRO A 331 12.96 -3.26 -15.98
C PRO A 331 13.88 -3.42 -14.77
N SER A 332 13.90 -2.45 -13.85
CA SER A 332 14.70 -2.46 -12.63
C SER A 332 13.91 -2.95 -11.41
N PHE A 333 12.75 -3.56 -11.63
CA PHE A 333 11.96 -4.25 -10.61
C PHE A 333 11.99 -5.77 -10.84
N PHE A 334 12.47 -6.50 -9.85
CA PHE A 334 12.68 -7.95 -9.88
C PHE A 334 11.84 -8.64 -8.81
N GLY A 335 10.52 -8.61 -9.00
CA GLY A 335 9.58 -9.31 -8.12
C GLY A 335 9.76 -10.83 -8.20
N LEU A 336 9.88 -11.48 -7.04
CA LEU A 336 9.85 -12.93 -6.92
C LEU A 336 8.53 -13.36 -6.28
N PRO A 337 7.60 -14.00 -7.01
CA PRO A 337 6.33 -14.45 -6.45
C PRO A 337 6.49 -15.73 -5.61
N TRP A 338 6.10 -15.67 -4.34
CA TRP A 338 6.06 -16.78 -3.39
C TRP A 338 4.64 -17.14 -3.01
N LYS A 339 4.13 -18.27 -3.52
CA LYS A 339 2.74 -18.74 -3.31
C LYS A 339 1.73 -17.58 -3.30
N THR A 340 1.89 -16.66 -4.24
CA THR A 340 1.12 -15.41 -4.32
C THR A 340 -0.34 -15.76 -4.56
N LEU A 341 -1.27 -14.98 -3.97
CA LEU A 341 -2.74 -15.08 -4.11
C LEU A 341 -3.49 -15.85 -3.01
N THR A 342 -2.82 -16.43 -2.00
CA THR A 342 -3.54 -16.87 -0.79
C THR A 342 -3.75 -15.67 0.16
N PRO A 343 -4.99 -15.37 0.60
CA PRO A 343 -5.22 -14.25 1.53
C PRO A 343 -4.40 -14.43 2.82
N GLY A 344 -3.62 -13.41 3.17
CA GLY A 344 -2.75 -13.43 4.36
C GLY A 344 -1.50 -14.31 4.25
N ASP A 345 -1.36 -15.08 3.17
CA ASP A 345 -0.29 -16.07 2.98
C ASP A 345 0.35 -15.93 1.59
N GLY A 346 1.66 -15.68 1.52
CA GLY A 346 2.37 -15.53 0.26
C GLY A 346 2.43 -14.07 -0.22
N ALA A 347 3.55 -13.72 -0.82
CA ALA A 347 3.85 -12.37 -1.27
C ALA A 347 4.74 -12.38 -2.51
N VAL A 348 4.65 -11.33 -3.33
CA VAL A 348 5.72 -10.99 -4.26
C VAL A 348 6.77 -10.23 -3.46
N VAL A 349 7.98 -10.74 -3.42
CA VAL A 349 9.08 -10.16 -2.66
C VAL A 349 10.19 -9.74 -3.60
N ALA A 350 10.71 -8.53 -3.42
CA ALA A 350 11.86 -8.04 -4.15
C ALA A 350 12.85 -7.36 -3.18
N PRO A 351 14.12 -7.76 -3.12
CA PRO A 351 15.12 -7.01 -2.38
C PRO A 351 15.32 -5.64 -3.05
N VAL A 352 15.39 -4.59 -2.25
CA VAL A 352 15.43 -3.19 -2.69
C VAL A 352 16.75 -2.56 -2.28
N MET A 353 17.36 -1.85 -3.23
CA MET A 353 18.56 -1.06 -2.99
C MET A 353 18.34 0.40 -3.37
N ASN A 354 19.12 1.27 -2.74
CA ASN A 354 19.32 2.64 -3.17
C ASN A 354 20.79 2.79 -3.61
N HIS A 355 21.09 3.64 -4.60
CA HIS A 355 22.47 3.90 -5.03
C HIS A 355 23.24 4.83 -4.08
N GLY A 356 22.53 5.61 -3.25
CA GLY A 356 23.04 6.59 -2.32
C GLY A 356 23.95 6.00 -1.25
N VAL A 357 25.07 6.68 -1.03
CA VAL A 357 26.10 6.29 -0.06
C VAL A 357 25.99 7.23 1.15
N ASN A 358 24.91 7.09 1.92
CA ASN A 358 24.65 7.93 3.10
C ASN A 358 24.77 7.09 4.38
N PRO A 359 25.71 7.38 5.30
CA PRO A 359 25.83 6.67 6.56
C PRO A 359 24.82 7.10 7.63
N LYS A 360 24.07 8.20 7.40
CA LYS A 360 23.11 8.76 8.35
C LYS A 360 22.09 7.74 8.90
N PRO A 361 21.51 6.83 8.11
CA PRO A 361 20.59 5.82 8.64
C PRO A 361 21.21 4.98 9.76
N PHE A 362 22.53 4.76 9.73
CA PHE A 362 23.24 3.96 10.73
C PHE A 362 23.56 4.76 12.00
N THR A 363 23.89 6.05 11.86
CA THR A 363 24.02 6.94 13.02
C THR A 363 22.67 7.11 13.72
N ASP A 364 21.61 7.29 12.94
CA ASP A 364 20.24 7.43 13.45
C ASP A 364 19.77 6.13 14.13
N LEU A 365 20.13 4.97 13.59
CA LEU A 365 19.87 3.67 14.20
C LEU A 365 20.59 3.51 15.55
N ALA A 366 21.88 3.85 15.61
CA ALA A 366 22.64 3.80 16.86
C ALA A 366 21.99 4.71 17.92
N GLN A 367 21.60 5.93 17.54
CA GLN A 367 20.90 6.85 18.43
C GLN A 367 19.55 6.30 18.88
N LEU A 368 18.77 5.69 17.98
CA LEU A 368 17.48 5.07 18.30
C LEU A 368 17.64 3.97 19.36
N VAL A 369 18.67 3.12 19.23
CA VAL A 369 18.98 2.08 20.22
C VAL A 369 19.45 2.69 21.55
N GLN A 370 20.31 3.71 21.50
CA GLN A 370 20.71 4.45 22.71
C GLN A 370 19.49 4.97 23.46
N ASP A 371 18.54 5.51 22.70
CA ASP A 371 17.34 6.12 23.23
C ASP A 371 16.36 5.10 23.81
N ALA A 372 16.22 3.95 23.16
CA ALA A 372 15.39 2.85 23.62
C ALA A 372 15.91 2.19 24.91
N PHE A 373 17.23 2.22 25.15
CA PHE A 373 17.89 1.54 26.28
C PHE A 373 18.53 2.50 27.30
N LYS A 374 18.02 3.73 27.46
CA LYS A 374 18.56 4.71 28.44
C LYS A 374 18.39 4.31 29.91
N SER A 375 17.61 3.27 30.23
CA SER A 375 17.36 2.88 31.63
C SER A 375 18.64 2.36 32.29
N LYS A 376 18.82 2.59 33.60
CA LYS A 376 19.96 2.07 34.36
C LYS A 376 20.12 0.54 34.22
N SER A 377 19.00 -0.19 34.12
CA SER A 377 19.00 -1.65 33.93
C SER A 377 19.42 -2.12 32.54
N THR A 378 19.41 -1.25 31.53
CA THR A 378 19.76 -1.59 30.14
C THR A 378 20.88 -0.71 29.57
N GLN A 379 21.54 0.07 30.42
CA GLN A 379 22.56 1.05 30.04
C GLN A 379 23.72 0.45 29.23
N LEU A 380 24.06 -0.82 29.45
CA LEU A 380 25.07 -1.53 28.67
C LEU A 380 24.67 -1.71 27.19
N TYR A 381 23.38 -1.86 26.89
CA TYR A 381 22.89 -1.88 25.49
C TYR A 381 23.04 -0.48 24.87
N SER A 382 22.69 0.57 25.61
CA SER A 382 22.85 1.95 25.14
C SER A 382 24.33 2.27 24.81
N LEU A 383 25.26 1.96 25.71
CA LEU A 383 26.69 2.26 25.54
C LEU A 383 27.36 1.48 24.40
N ASN A 384 26.85 0.29 24.07
CA ASN A 384 27.45 -0.59 23.05
C ASN A 384 26.78 -0.48 21.66
N SER A 385 25.71 0.30 21.52
CA SER A 385 24.97 0.51 20.26
C SER A 385 25.84 1.02 19.10
N SER A 386 26.55 2.13 19.29
CA SER A 386 27.39 2.74 18.25
C SER A 386 28.58 1.84 17.91
N PRO A 387 29.36 1.32 18.88
CA PRO A 387 30.40 0.34 18.59
C PRO A 387 29.89 -0.87 17.78
N TYR A 388 28.66 -1.34 18.04
CA TYR A 388 28.06 -2.46 17.32
C TYR A 388 27.83 -2.17 15.84
N TYR A 389 27.06 -1.12 15.49
CA TYR A 389 26.75 -0.84 14.09
C TYR A 389 27.95 -0.29 13.31
N PHE A 390 28.92 0.32 13.98
CA PHE A 390 30.14 0.83 13.33
C PHE A 390 31.32 -0.15 13.41
N GLN A 391 31.16 -1.37 13.94
CA GLN A 391 32.25 -2.35 14.12
C GLN A 391 33.05 -2.65 12.85
N SER A 392 32.36 -2.62 11.71
CA SER A 392 32.95 -2.92 10.43
C SER A 392 33.85 -1.77 9.97
N THR A 393 33.55 -0.53 10.36
CA THR A 393 34.40 0.66 10.16
C THR A 393 35.46 0.79 11.24
N TRP A 394 35.14 0.49 12.50
CA TRP A 394 35.98 0.66 13.67
C TRP A 394 36.16 -0.70 14.33
N ARG A 395 37.30 -1.36 14.11
CA ARG A 395 37.61 -2.67 14.71
C ARG A 395 37.72 -2.52 16.24
N SER A 396 36.59 -2.67 16.94
CA SER A 396 36.56 -2.65 18.40
C SER A 396 36.95 -4.03 18.96
N PRO A 397 38.00 -4.14 19.79
CA PRO A 397 38.42 -5.40 20.40
C PRO A 397 37.33 -6.04 21.28
N SER A 398 36.47 -5.24 21.91
CA SER A 398 35.37 -5.73 22.77
C SER A 398 34.26 -6.43 21.99
N LEU A 399 34.12 -6.13 20.69
CA LEU A 399 33.10 -6.70 19.79
C LEU A 399 33.62 -7.88 18.97
N SER A 400 34.95 -8.04 18.82
CA SER A 400 35.51 -9.26 18.23
C SER A 400 35.12 -10.53 19.01
N ALA A 401 34.84 -10.41 20.31
CA ALA A 401 34.28 -11.49 21.14
C ALA A 401 32.81 -11.81 20.83
N HIS A 402 32.09 -10.90 20.16
CA HIS A 402 30.67 -11.05 19.78
C HIS A 402 30.48 -11.40 18.29
N LEU A 403 31.54 -11.26 17.48
CA LEU A 403 31.61 -11.58 16.05
C LEU A 403 32.20 -12.95 15.74
N LEU A 404 32.58 -13.73 16.76
CA LEU A 404 32.95 -15.13 16.58
C LEU A 404 31.68 -15.97 16.82
N PRO A 405 30.88 -16.27 15.79
CA PRO A 405 30.08 -17.47 15.83
C PRO A 405 31.10 -18.61 15.88
N GLY A 406 31.32 -19.14 17.09
CA GLY A 406 31.79 -20.50 17.19
C GLY A 406 30.88 -21.32 16.29
N ARG A 407 31.47 -21.89 15.25
CA ARG A 407 30.86 -22.83 14.31
C ARG A 407 29.85 -23.68 15.07
N HIS A 408 28.57 -23.39 14.89
CA HIS A 408 27.40 -24.28 14.86
C HIS A 408 26.17 -23.37 14.76
N ASP A 409 25.55 -23.39 13.57
CA ASP A 409 24.21 -22.84 13.27
C ASP A 409 23.99 -21.31 13.18
N ALA A 410 24.69 -20.65 12.25
CA ALA A 410 24.23 -19.37 11.67
C ALA A 410 22.86 -19.45 10.95
N LEU A 411 22.31 -20.65 10.84
CA LEU A 411 21.04 -20.98 10.18
C LEU A 411 19.95 -21.41 11.18
N GLY A 412 20.27 -21.49 12.48
CA GLY A 412 19.34 -21.89 13.56
C GLY A 412 19.28 -20.92 14.74
N SER A 413 20.14 -19.90 14.79
CA SER A 413 20.12 -18.83 15.79
C SER A 413 20.52 -17.50 15.14
N PRO A 414 19.86 -16.37 15.47
CA PRO A 414 20.18 -15.10 14.84
C PRO A 414 21.62 -14.67 15.16
N PRO A 415 22.39 -14.20 14.17
CA PRO A 415 23.78 -13.78 14.37
C PRO A 415 23.87 -12.50 15.21
N GLY A 416 24.81 -12.44 16.16
CA GLY A 416 25.10 -11.22 16.92
C GLY A 416 24.20 -10.96 18.13
N LEU A 417 24.10 -9.70 18.55
CA LEU A 417 23.25 -9.31 19.68
C LEU A 417 21.81 -9.18 19.18
N TRP A 418 21.00 -10.23 19.33
CA TRP A 418 19.64 -10.32 18.77
C TRP A 418 18.78 -9.05 19.00
N ALA A 419 18.90 -8.39 20.15
CA ALA A 419 18.17 -7.16 20.44
C ALA A 419 18.56 -6.00 19.50
N PHE A 420 19.83 -5.88 19.11
CA PHE A 420 20.30 -4.88 18.14
C PHE A 420 19.96 -5.25 16.69
N GLU A 421 19.93 -6.55 16.38
CA GLU A 421 19.46 -7.02 15.08
C GLU A 421 18.02 -6.59 14.81
N GLU A 422 17.13 -6.70 15.80
CA GLU A 422 15.72 -6.31 15.68
C GLU A 422 15.52 -4.83 15.33
N PHE A 423 16.40 -3.93 15.77
CA PHE A 423 16.32 -2.51 15.39
C PHE A 423 16.66 -2.28 13.91
N LYS A 424 17.42 -3.17 13.25
CA LYS A 424 17.72 -3.04 11.81
C LYS A 424 16.45 -3.10 10.94
N ARG A 425 15.33 -3.58 11.48
CA ARG A 425 14.01 -3.53 10.82
C ARG A 425 13.52 -2.11 10.53
N THR A 426 14.07 -1.11 11.21
CA THR A 426 13.75 0.30 11.01
C THR A 426 14.58 0.96 9.91
N LEU A 427 15.63 0.29 9.42
CA LEU A 427 16.52 0.87 8.41
C LEU A 427 15.81 1.01 7.06
N PRO A 428 16.02 2.10 6.32
CA PRO A 428 15.59 2.23 4.94
C PRO A 428 16.46 1.38 3.99
N PRO A 429 16.03 1.18 2.73
CA PRO A 429 16.90 0.67 1.69
C PRO A 429 18.14 1.55 1.53
N THR A 430 19.32 0.93 1.49
CA THR A 430 20.59 1.63 1.26
C THR A 430 21.38 0.96 0.14
N ASN A 431 22.60 1.44 -0.11
CA ASN A 431 23.55 0.78 -0.98
C ASN A 431 23.77 -0.70 -0.58
N PRO A 432 23.81 -1.65 -1.54
CA PRO A 432 24.02 -3.07 -1.24
C PRO A 432 25.28 -3.36 -0.43
N ALA A 433 26.35 -2.58 -0.62
CA ALA A 433 27.59 -2.74 0.15
C ALA A 433 27.39 -2.43 1.65
N PHE A 434 26.48 -1.52 2.00
CA PHE A 434 26.14 -1.27 3.40
C PHE A 434 25.17 -2.32 3.95
N GLN A 435 24.21 -2.75 3.13
CA GLN A 435 23.28 -3.83 3.48
C GLN A 435 24.03 -5.12 3.84
N GLU A 436 25.01 -5.51 3.01
CA GLU A 436 25.88 -6.66 3.28
C GLU A 436 26.73 -6.44 4.54
N ARG A 437 27.44 -5.32 4.62
CA ARG A 437 28.37 -5.04 5.74
C ARG A 437 27.67 -5.02 7.10
N LEU A 438 26.39 -4.64 7.12
CA LEU A 438 25.57 -4.62 8.31
C LEU A 438 24.68 -5.86 8.45
N GLY A 439 24.66 -6.78 7.49
CA GLY A 439 23.82 -7.97 7.53
C GLY A 439 22.34 -7.62 7.65
N TYR A 440 21.78 -6.84 6.72
CA TYR A 440 20.34 -6.63 6.60
C TYR A 440 19.95 -6.34 5.16
N THR A 441 18.71 -6.61 4.77
CA THR A 441 18.19 -6.16 3.49
C THR A 441 16.77 -5.63 3.62
N THR A 442 16.39 -4.70 2.75
CA THR A 442 15.01 -4.20 2.67
C THR A 442 14.27 -4.88 1.53
N PHE A 443 13.14 -5.49 1.83
CA PHE A 443 12.27 -6.11 0.85
C PHE A 443 11.07 -5.23 0.56
N PHE A 444 10.77 -5.00 -0.70
CA PHE A 444 9.42 -4.67 -1.13
C PHE A 444 8.59 -5.95 -1.08
N GLN A 445 7.43 -5.91 -0.44
CA GLN A 445 6.48 -7.01 -0.41
C GLN A 445 5.15 -6.54 -0.98
N ALA A 446 4.55 -7.32 -1.87
CA ALA A 446 3.16 -7.15 -2.30
C ALA A 446 2.34 -8.40 -1.95
N PHE A 447 1.20 -8.21 -1.28
CA PHE A 447 0.41 -9.29 -0.70
C PHE A 447 -1.09 -8.97 -0.78
N ASN A 448 -1.93 -10.00 -0.70
CA ASN A 448 -3.39 -9.84 -0.72
C ASN A 448 -3.96 -10.08 0.67
N THR A 449 -4.91 -9.22 1.07
CA THR A 449 -5.72 -9.39 2.29
C THR A 449 -7.19 -9.48 1.90
N LEU A 450 -7.97 -10.26 2.65
CA LEU A 450 -9.42 -10.21 2.50
C LEU A 450 -9.92 -8.95 3.20
N HIS A 451 -10.59 -8.09 2.46
CA HIS A 451 -11.09 -6.82 2.95
C HIS A 451 -12.58 -6.68 2.69
N THR A 452 -13.30 -6.18 3.70
CA THR A 452 -14.73 -5.88 3.63
C THR A 452 -14.94 -4.43 4.02
N THR A 453 -15.39 -3.59 3.09
CA THR A 453 -15.51 -2.15 3.32
C THR A 453 -16.64 -1.53 2.49
N LEU A 454 -16.97 -0.27 2.76
CA LEU A 454 -17.85 0.55 1.95
C LEU A 454 -17.01 1.59 1.20
N LEU A 455 -17.09 1.59 -0.12
CA LEU A 455 -16.37 2.52 -0.99
C LEU A 455 -17.19 3.80 -1.25
N PRO A 456 -16.58 4.99 -1.17
CA PRO A 456 -15.19 5.25 -0.82
C PRO A 456 -14.89 5.03 0.67
N GLU A 457 -13.68 4.57 1.02
CA GLU A 457 -13.29 4.31 2.41
C GLU A 457 -13.26 5.59 3.26
N PRO A 458 -12.64 6.71 2.81
CA PRO A 458 -12.59 7.93 3.61
C PRO A 458 -13.98 8.52 3.85
N VAL A 459 -14.31 8.80 5.12
CA VAL A 459 -15.64 9.33 5.50
C VAL A 459 -15.94 10.65 4.78
N THR A 460 -14.96 11.52 4.63
CA THR A 460 -15.10 12.80 3.92
C THR A 460 -15.44 12.61 2.43
N ALA A 461 -14.93 11.56 1.80
CA ALA A 461 -15.19 11.24 0.40
C ALA A 461 -16.61 10.69 0.16
N LYS A 462 -17.23 10.07 1.18
CA LYS A 462 -18.61 9.56 1.07
C LYS A 462 -19.62 10.66 0.76
N PHE A 463 -19.41 11.86 1.31
CA PHE A 463 -20.24 13.03 1.00
C PHE A 463 -20.06 13.54 -0.43
N LEU A 464 -18.91 13.28 -1.06
CA LEU A 464 -18.64 13.66 -2.45
C LEU A 464 -19.15 12.61 -3.45
N ARG A 465 -19.45 11.39 -2.98
CA ARG A 465 -19.89 10.26 -3.80
C ARG A 465 -21.17 9.59 -3.30
N PRO A 466 -22.27 10.34 -3.05
CA PRO A 466 -23.54 9.71 -2.72
C PRO A 466 -24.12 9.01 -3.96
N ILE A 467 -24.71 7.83 -3.75
CA ILE A 467 -25.49 7.15 -4.79
C ILE A 467 -26.85 7.84 -4.90
N THR A 468 -26.98 8.67 -5.93
CA THR A 468 -28.11 9.59 -6.12
C THR A 468 -28.76 9.37 -7.48
N TYR A 469 -30.09 9.29 -7.48
CA TYR A 469 -30.88 9.33 -8.69
C TYR A 469 -31.23 10.78 -9.05
N PHE A 470 -30.98 11.15 -10.30
CA PHE A 470 -31.29 12.43 -10.92
C PHE A 470 -32.38 12.21 -11.96
N ALA A 471 -33.59 12.66 -11.66
CA ALA A 471 -34.64 12.77 -12.67
C ALA A 471 -34.25 13.86 -13.68
N THR A 472 -34.59 13.63 -14.95
CA THR A 472 -34.39 14.62 -16.01
C THR A 472 -35.64 15.43 -16.30
N GLY A 473 -35.44 16.57 -16.94
CA GLY A 473 -36.51 17.50 -17.27
C GLY A 473 -36.55 18.70 -16.34
N ILE A 474 -37.63 19.47 -16.43
CA ILE A 474 -37.88 20.68 -15.66
C ILE A 474 -39.30 20.57 -15.11
N ILE A 475 -39.46 20.87 -13.83
CA ILE A 475 -40.78 20.99 -13.21
C ILE A 475 -41.20 22.46 -13.34
N GLN A 476 -42.38 22.69 -13.92
CA GLN A 476 -43.02 23.99 -13.84
C GLN A 476 -43.83 24.08 -12.55
N ASN A 477 -43.52 25.12 -11.76
CA ASN A 477 -44.38 25.53 -10.67
C ASN A 477 -45.54 26.39 -11.21
N TYR A 478 -46.67 26.36 -10.52
CA TYR A 478 -47.90 27.03 -10.94
C TYR A 478 -48.21 28.24 -10.04
N PRO A 479 -48.83 29.33 -10.56
CA PRO A 479 -48.93 29.67 -11.98
C PRO A 479 -47.54 29.90 -12.57
N ALA A 480 -47.40 29.65 -13.87
CA ALA A 480 -46.11 29.57 -14.56
C ALA A 480 -45.20 30.78 -14.27
N GLY A 481 -44.05 30.53 -13.62
CA GLY A 481 -43.11 31.59 -13.27
C GLY A 481 -41.72 31.12 -12.86
N THR A 482 -41.61 29.92 -12.27
CA THR A 482 -40.31 29.34 -11.89
C THR A 482 -40.18 27.90 -12.37
N ALA A 483 -39.12 27.64 -13.13
CA ALA A 483 -38.67 26.31 -13.52
C ALA A 483 -37.69 25.79 -12.45
N VAL A 484 -37.96 24.62 -11.86
CA VAL A 484 -37.04 23.97 -10.92
C VAL A 484 -36.60 22.61 -11.44
N LEU A 485 -35.37 22.24 -11.12
CA LEU A 485 -34.87 20.89 -11.41
C LEU A 485 -35.62 19.87 -10.54
N PRO A 486 -35.92 18.67 -11.08
CA PRO A 486 -36.47 17.58 -10.30
C PRO A 486 -35.63 17.27 -9.06
N GLN A 487 -36.33 16.94 -7.98
CA GLN A 487 -35.72 16.58 -6.70
C GLN A 487 -34.83 15.33 -6.83
N PRO A 488 -33.53 15.40 -6.52
CA PRO A 488 -32.67 14.23 -6.50
C PRO A 488 -32.96 13.34 -5.29
N MET A 489 -32.92 12.01 -5.50
CA MET A 489 -33.28 11.00 -4.51
C MET A 489 -32.05 10.16 -4.12
N LEU A 490 -31.76 10.08 -2.82
CA LEU A 490 -30.77 9.14 -2.28
C LEU A 490 -31.29 7.71 -2.34
N VAL A 491 -30.38 6.75 -2.54
CA VAL A 491 -30.69 5.31 -2.46
C VAL A 491 -30.19 4.78 -1.11
N PRO A 492 -31.08 4.60 -0.09
CA PRO A 492 -30.71 4.39 1.32
C PRO A 492 -29.67 3.31 1.61
N PRO A 493 -29.75 2.09 1.03
CA PRO A 493 -28.74 1.06 1.31
C PRO A 493 -27.32 1.41 0.83
N TYR A 494 -27.16 2.48 0.03
CA TYR A 494 -25.89 2.87 -0.58
C TYR A 494 -25.48 4.32 -0.25
N VAL A 495 -26.16 4.98 0.70
CA VAL A 495 -25.82 6.35 1.13
C VAL A 495 -24.44 6.39 1.79
N ALA A 496 -24.07 5.33 2.51
CA ALA A 496 -22.78 5.21 3.19
C ALA A 496 -21.65 4.67 2.29
N GLY A 497 -21.93 4.43 1.00
CA GLY A 497 -21.00 3.88 0.02
C GLY A 497 -21.47 2.57 -0.62
N LEU A 498 -20.72 2.12 -1.62
CA LEU A 498 -20.94 0.85 -2.30
C LEU A 498 -20.20 -0.28 -1.57
N PRO A 499 -20.83 -1.43 -1.34
CA PRO A 499 -20.18 -2.52 -0.63
C PRO A 499 -19.07 -3.14 -1.48
N PHE A 500 -17.95 -3.46 -0.83
CA PHE A 500 -16.87 -4.27 -1.38
C PHE A 500 -16.53 -5.39 -0.41
N ALA A 501 -16.45 -6.61 -0.91
CA ALA A 501 -15.95 -7.77 -0.19
C ALA A 501 -15.09 -8.60 -1.13
N GLY A 502 -13.77 -8.61 -0.92
CA GLY A 502 -12.85 -9.29 -1.81
C GLY A 502 -11.39 -9.14 -1.40
N MET A 503 -10.48 -9.65 -2.23
CA MET A 503 -9.05 -9.49 -2.00
C MET A 503 -8.59 -8.09 -2.41
N GLN A 504 -7.99 -7.35 -1.49
CA GLN A 504 -7.31 -6.10 -1.76
C GLN A 504 -5.80 -6.33 -1.73
N ALA A 505 -5.10 -5.71 -2.68
CA ALA A 505 -3.67 -5.88 -2.85
C ALA A 505 -2.98 -4.74 -2.10
N HIS A 506 -2.11 -5.12 -1.20
CA HIS A 506 -1.30 -4.24 -0.39
C HIS A 506 0.17 -4.42 -0.75
N TYR A 507 0.96 -3.41 -0.45
CA TYR A 507 2.41 -3.46 -0.49
C TYR A 507 3.00 -2.81 0.77
N ASP A 508 4.23 -3.17 1.11
CA ASP A 508 5.05 -2.46 2.10
C ASP A 508 6.54 -2.66 1.82
N TRP A 509 7.39 -1.87 2.48
CA TRP A 509 8.82 -2.11 2.53
C TRP A 509 9.18 -2.63 3.91
N ARG A 510 9.92 -3.73 4.01
CA ARG A 510 10.31 -4.35 5.28
C ARG A 510 11.80 -4.62 5.31
N SER A 511 12.48 -4.07 6.30
CA SER A 511 13.88 -4.44 6.54
C SER A 511 13.94 -5.68 7.40
N VAL A 512 14.76 -6.63 6.97
CA VAL A 512 14.95 -7.92 7.61
C VAL A 512 16.44 -8.07 7.86
N PRO A 513 16.88 -8.34 9.11
CA PRO A 513 18.28 -8.64 9.38
C PRO A 513 18.68 -9.99 8.79
N GLU A 514 19.97 -10.17 8.49
CA GLU A 514 20.50 -11.42 7.96
C GLU A 514 20.33 -12.54 8.99
N GLY A 515 19.97 -13.75 8.54
CA GLY A 515 19.63 -14.86 9.43
C GLY A 515 18.24 -14.77 10.06
N TYR A 516 17.41 -13.79 9.69
CA TYR A 516 16.00 -13.70 10.06
C TYR A 516 15.07 -14.08 8.91
N HIS A 517 13.85 -14.47 9.26
CA HIS A 517 12.83 -14.83 8.29
C HIS A 517 12.25 -13.64 7.57
N ILE A 518 12.05 -13.82 6.26
CA ILE A 518 11.38 -12.86 5.40
C ILE A 518 9.87 -12.96 5.64
N PRO A 519 9.21 -11.92 6.18
CA PRO A 519 7.77 -11.97 6.48
C PRO A 519 6.93 -12.35 5.25
N ARG A 520 5.81 -13.05 5.47
CA ARG A 520 4.83 -13.45 4.43
C ARG A 520 5.35 -14.38 3.31
N VAL A 521 6.60 -14.84 3.39
CA VAL A 521 7.15 -15.82 2.44
C VAL A 521 6.81 -17.24 2.89
N LYS A 522 6.12 -17.99 2.01
CA LYS A 522 5.74 -19.39 2.25
C LYS A 522 5.85 -20.20 0.96
N GLY A 523 6.27 -21.46 1.09
CA GLY A 523 6.40 -22.37 -0.06
C GLY A 523 7.58 -22.00 -0.96
N GLN A 524 7.63 -22.56 -2.16
CA GLN A 524 8.70 -22.26 -3.11
C GLN A 524 8.29 -21.09 -4.04
N PRO A 525 9.25 -20.28 -4.50
CA PRO A 525 8.97 -19.22 -5.45
C PRO A 525 8.70 -19.82 -6.84
N ALA A 526 7.99 -19.07 -7.68
CA ALA A 526 7.57 -19.59 -9.00
C ALA A 526 8.74 -19.82 -9.98
N PHE A 527 9.88 -19.16 -9.77
CA PHE A 527 11.07 -19.29 -10.62
C PHE A 527 12.35 -18.86 -9.87
N ASP A 528 13.49 -18.89 -10.55
CA ASP A 528 14.78 -18.41 -10.05
C ASP A 528 15.43 -17.51 -11.09
N TYR A 529 16.00 -16.38 -10.66
CA TYR A 529 16.70 -15.47 -11.55
C TYR A 529 18.14 -15.91 -11.85
N ALA A 530 18.67 -16.95 -11.19
CA ALA A 530 20.04 -17.45 -11.41
C ALA A 530 20.44 -17.57 -12.90
N PRO A 531 19.61 -18.10 -13.83
CA PRO A 531 19.96 -18.20 -15.25
C PRO A 531 20.08 -16.85 -15.98
N LEU A 532 19.56 -15.76 -15.42
CA LEU A 532 19.60 -14.42 -16.00
C LEU A 532 20.80 -13.60 -15.49
N ILE A 533 21.39 -14.00 -14.37
CA ILE A 533 22.46 -13.27 -13.67
C ILE A 533 23.82 -13.97 -13.70
N ARG A 534 23.85 -15.30 -13.91
CA ARG A 534 25.06 -16.13 -14.04
C ARG A 534 25.36 -16.35 -15.51
#